data_AF-A0A3B8KQR6-F1
#
_entry.id   AF-A0A3B8KQR6-F1
#
_cell.length_a   1.000
_cell.length_b   1.000
_cell.length_c   1.000
_cell.angle_alpha   90.00
_cell.angle_beta   90.00
_cell.angle_gamma   90.00
#
_symmetry.space_group_name_H-M   'P 1'
#
loop_
_entity.id
_entity.type
_entity.pdbx_description
1 polymer ?
#
loop_
_entity_poly.entity_id
_entity_poly.type
_entity_poly.pdbx_seq_one_letter_code
_entity_poly.pdbx_strand_id
1 'polypeptide(L)'
;AAPRQNPKARIIPLVREITEEMLAGSQSKGSPVASGGMWTKLLAARIAMSCGIPMVVASGNETDPLRRLLSGERLGTLFVPRGGGYRSKRRWLAAGSAPAGKIRVDSGAARVLSRGGRSLLPSGVVTVEGRFERGDVVAVVAPEGKEVVRGIVNFSDWEVARIAGRHTHEIELLLGRRGYDEVISRNNLVLV
;
A
#
# COMPACT_ATOMS: atom_id res chain seq x y z
N ALA A 1 28.66 -4.10 6.22
CA ALA A 1 29.38 -3.32 7.26
C ALA A 1 29.28 -1.84 6.93
N ALA A 2 29.22 -0.95 7.93
CA ALA A 2 29.17 0.49 7.69
C ALA A 2 30.49 0.99 7.09
N PRO A 3 30.48 1.82 6.03
CA PRO A 3 31.72 2.34 5.41
C PRO A 3 32.63 3.09 6.39
N ARG A 4 32.05 3.72 7.42
CA ARG A 4 32.77 4.42 8.49
C ARG A 4 33.55 3.48 9.42
N GLN A 5 33.18 2.20 9.47
CA GLN A 5 33.75 1.21 10.38
C GLN A 5 34.59 0.16 9.64
N ASN A 6 34.37 0.01 8.33
CA ASN A 6 35.11 -0.93 7.51
C ASN A 6 35.51 -0.26 6.19
N PRO A 7 36.80 0.09 6.01
CA PRO A 7 37.32 0.67 4.77
C PRO A 7 37.13 -0.24 3.54
N LYS A 8 36.96 -1.55 3.75
CA LYS A 8 36.68 -2.54 2.69
C LYS A 8 35.19 -2.69 2.41
N ALA A 9 34.32 -1.91 3.04
CA ALA A 9 32.89 -1.95 2.77
C ALA A 9 32.61 -1.64 1.29
N ARG A 10 31.90 -2.53 0.63
CA ARG A 10 31.46 -2.37 -0.76
C ARG A 10 29.95 -2.20 -0.80
N ILE A 11 29.48 -1.48 -1.81
CA ILE A 11 28.05 -1.41 -2.15
C ILE A 11 27.60 -2.82 -2.53
N ILE A 12 26.43 -3.22 -2.03
CA ILE A 12 25.74 -4.42 -2.48
C ILE A 12 24.96 -4.02 -3.73
N PRO A 13 25.30 -4.52 -4.94
CA PRO A 13 24.68 -4.03 -6.17
C PRO A 13 23.26 -4.57 -6.38
N LEU A 14 22.96 -5.74 -5.81
CA LEU A 14 21.69 -6.44 -6.01
C LEU A 14 21.25 -7.14 -4.71
N VAL A 15 20.00 -6.92 -4.32
CA VAL A 15 19.34 -7.55 -3.18
C VAL A 15 18.07 -8.24 -3.66
N ARG A 16 18.02 -9.56 -3.52
CA ARG A 16 16.82 -10.37 -3.85
C ARG A 16 15.98 -10.72 -2.63
N GLU A 17 16.54 -10.53 -1.45
CA GLU A 17 15.93 -10.82 -0.16
C GLU A 17 16.54 -9.91 0.89
N ILE A 18 15.70 -9.32 1.74
CA ILE A 18 16.14 -8.50 2.86
C ILE A 18 16.08 -9.39 4.10
N THR A 19 17.25 -9.72 4.65
CA THR A 19 17.36 -10.57 5.85
C THR A 19 17.22 -9.73 7.12
N GLU A 20 16.87 -10.38 8.24
CA GLU A 20 16.83 -9.73 9.55
C GLU A 20 18.22 -9.22 9.98
N GLU A 21 19.30 -9.84 9.51
CA GLU A 21 20.67 -9.35 9.76
C GLU A 21 20.94 -8.02 9.05
N MET A 22 20.45 -7.86 7.81
CA MET A 22 20.55 -6.58 7.09
C MET A 22 19.79 -5.48 7.82
N LEU A 23 18.61 -5.81 8.34
CA LEU A 23 17.81 -4.92 9.17
C LEU A 23 18.55 -4.57 10.46
N ALA A 24 18.94 -5.55 11.27
CA ALA A 24 19.67 -5.32 12.53
C ALA A 24 20.94 -4.47 12.32
N GLY A 25 21.71 -4.75 11.27
CA GLY A 25 22.92 -3.99 10.91
C GLY A 25 22.67 -2.57 10.40
N SER A 26 21.41 -2.18 10.16
CA SER A 26 21.01 -0.88 9.64
C SER A 26 20.37 0.06 10.67
N GLN A 27 20.21 -0.39 11.92
CA GLN A 27 19.63 0.36 13.04
C GLN A 27 20.51 1.51 13.57
N SER A 28 21.63 1.82 12.92
CA SER A 28 22.46 2.96 13.30
C SER A 28 21.70 4.28 13.04
N LYS A 29 21.67 5.15 14.06
CA LYS A 29 21.09 6.50 13.96
C LYS A 29 21.72 7.23 12.77
N GLY A 30 20.88 7.65 11.83
CA GLY A 30 21.30 8.43 10.67
C GLY A 30 21.93 9.77 11.07
N SER A 31 22.57 10.42 10.10
CA SER A 31 23.01 11.82 10.22
C SER A 31 21.86 12.72 10.70
N PRO A 32 22.11 13.74 11.56
CA PRO A 32 21.09 14.65 12.06
C PRO A 32 20.28 15.38 10.96
N VAL A 33 20.75 15.38 9.71
CA VAL A 33 20.09 15.99 8.55
C VAL A 33 19.18 15.01 7.79
N ALA A 34 19.27 13.70 8.03
CA ALA A 34 18.52 12.69 7.30
C ALA A 34 17.38 12.13 8.15
N SER A 35 16.13 12.44 7.78
CA SER A 35 14.88 12.02 8.46
C SER A 35 14.59 10.52 8.41
N GLY A 36 15.37 9.71 7.68
CA GLY A 36 15.22 8.26 7.60
C GLY A 36 16.55 7.55 7.29
N GLY A 37 17.03 6.74 8.24
CA GLY A 37 18.27 5.99 8.13
C GLY A 37 18.24 4.87 7.08
N MET A 38 19.28 4.03 7.06
CA MET A 38 19.32 2.85 6.18
C MET A 38 18.20 1.86 6.55
N TRP A 39 17.88 1.75 7.85
CA TRP A 39 16.72 1.00 8.35
C TRP A 39 15.42 1.33 7.62
N THR A 40 15.05 2.61 7.55
CA THR A 40 13.81 3.04 6.90
C THR A 40 13.81 2.73 5.40
N LYS A 41 14.96 2.83 4.73
CA LYS A 41 15.11 2.48 3.31
C LYS A 41 14.95 0.97 3.09
N LEU A 42 15.48 0.14 3.99
CA LEU A 42 15.29 -1.31 3.94
C LEU A 42 13.83 -1.71 4.22
N LEU A 43 13.14 -1.02 5.13
CA LEU A 43 11.70 -1.23 5.34
C LEU A 43 10.90 -0.86 4.08
N ALA A 44 11.18 0.30 3.48
CA ALA A 44 10.55 0.70 2.22
C ALA A 44 10.83 -0.29 1.09
N ALA A 45 12.07 -0.79 0.98
CA ALA A 45 12.45 -1.81 0.01
C ALA A 45 11.73 -3.14 0.26
N ARG A 46 11.60 -3.58 1.52
CA ARG A 46 10.85 -4.79 1.88
C ARG A 46 9.39 -4.69 1.47
N ILE A 47 8.79 -3.52 1.65
CA ILE A 47 7.43 -3.22 1.20
C ILE A 47 7.35 -3.23 -0.33
N ALA A 48 8.23 -2.50 -1.03
CA ALA A 48 8.23 -2.45 -2.50
C ALA A 48 8.43 -3.85 -3.11
N MET A 49 9.38 -4.63 -2.58
CA MET A 49 9.63 -6.00 -3.01
C MET A 49 8.42 -6.91 -2.73
N SER A 50 7.76 -6.76 -1.57
CA SER A 50 6.53 -7.50 -1.28
C SER A 50 5.35 -7.07 -2.15
N CYS A 51 5.46 -5.92 -2.84
CA CYS A 51 4.56 -5.37 -3.87
C CYS A 51 4.89 -5.80 -5.31
N GLY A 52 5.99 -6.54 -5.53
CA GLY A 52 6.40 -6.88 -6.90
C GLY A 52 7.00 -5.67 -7.62
N ILE A 53 7.37 -4.62 -6.89
CA ILE A 53 7.93 -3.38 -7.42
C ILE A 53 9.45 -3.39 -7.19
N PRO A 54 10.28 -3.28 -8.23
CA PRO A 54 11.71 -3.08 -8.04
C PRO A 54 11.98 -1.70 -7.45
N MET A 55 12.92 -1.61 -6.51
CA MET A 55 13.33 -0.36 -5.88
C MET A 55 14.83 -0.18 -6.03
N VAL A 56 15.29 1.05 -6.24
CA VAL A 56 16.72 1.40 -6.24
C VAL A 56 17.00 2.38 -5.11
N VAL A 57 18.08 2.11 -4.36
CA VAL A 57 18.65 3.08 -3.42
C VAL A 57 20.01 3.51 -3.99
N ALA A 58 20.12 4.78 -4.38
CA ALA A 58 21.34 5.39 -4.91
C ALA A 58 21.66 6.69 -4.18
N SER A 59 22.90 7.18 -4.33
CA SER A 59 23.33 8.47 -3.76
C SER A 59 22.74 9.61 -4.59
N GLY A 60 22.14 10.60 -3.92
CA GLY A 60 21.65 11.82 -4.56
C GLY A 60 22.76 12.77 -5.01
N ASN A 61 24.00 12.55 -4.56
CA ASN A 61 25.17 13.35 -4.95
C ASN A 61 25.80 12.89 -6.29
N GLU A 62 25.30 11.80 -6.87
CA GLU A 62 25.69 11.38 -8.22
C GLU A 62 25.23 12.42 -9.25
N THR A 63 25.96 12.54 -10.35
CA THR A 63 25.52 13.38 -11.48
C THR A 63 24.38 12.69 -12.23
N ASP A 64 23.28 13.40 -12.46
CA ASP A 64 22.07 12.95 -13.19
C ASP A 64 21.59 11.51 -12.87
N PRO A 65 21.41 11.15 -11.58
CA PRO A 65 21.21 9.76 -11.17
C PRO A 65 19.92 9.17 -11.76
N LEU A 66 18.87 9.97 -11.90
CA LEU A 66 17.60 9.52 -12.46
C LEU A 66 17.72 9.15 -13.95
N ARG A 67 18.38 9.98 -14.77
CA ARG A 67 18.57 9.70 -16.20
C ARG A 67 19.41 8.44 -16.40
N ARG A 68 20.49 8.32 -15.64
CA ARG A 68 21.39 7.15 -15.68
C ARG A 68 20.67 5.86 -15.29
N LEU A 69 19.92 5.88 -14.19
CA LEU A 69 19.09 4.74 -13.78
C LEU A 69 18.06 4.36 -14.85
N LEU A 70 17.37 5.35 -15.45
CA LEU A 70 16.39 5.11 -16.51
C LEU A 70 17.03 4.59 -17.80
N SER A 71 18.30 4.88 -18.05
CA SER A 71 19.07 4.32 -19.18
C SER A 71 19.58 2.89 -18.94
N GLY A 72 19.32 2.31 -17.76
CA GLY A 72 19.74 0.96 -17.40
C GLY A 72 21.10 0.86 -16.71
N GLU A 73 21.71 2.00 -16.35
CA GLU A 73 22.97 2.01 -15.60
C GLU A 73 22.76 1.46 -14.17
N ARG A 74 23.71 0.65 -13.70
CA ARG A 74 23.67 0.09 -12.34
C ARG A 74 24.25 1.07 -11.33
N LEU A 75 23.39 1.84 -10.68
CA LEU A 75 23.77 2.78 -9.62
C LEU A 75 23.21 2.37 -8.26
N GLY A 76 24.08 2.31 -7.26
CA GLY A 76 23.71 1.96 -5.89
C GLY A 76 23.28 0.50 -5.73
N THR A 77 22.17 0.28 -5.02
CA THR A 77 21.63 -1.05 -4.71
C THR A 77 20.26 -1.23 -5.33
N LEU A 78 20.12 -2.25 -6.19
CA LEU A 78 18.83 -2.67 -6.76
C LEU A 78 18.18 -3.76 -5.90
N PHE A 79 16.94 -3.52 -5.48
CA PHE A 79 16.10 -4.46 -4.76
C PHE A 79 15.10 -5.08 -5.74
N VAL A 80 15.21 -6.39 -5.97
CA VAL A 80 14.38 -7.10 -6.95
C VAL A 80 13.37 -8.00 -6.25
N PRO A 81 12.06 -7.83 -6.50
CA PRO A 81 11.03 -8.70 -5.93
C PRO A 81 11.18 -10.14 -6.42
N ARG A 82 10.98 -11.12 -5.54
CA ARG A 82 10.88 -12.54 -5.91
C ARG A 82 9.48 -12.88 -6.41
N GLY A 83 9.21 -12.57 -7.68
CA GLY A 83 8.01 -13.02 -8.40
C GLY A 83 6.66 -12.52 -7.85
N GLY A 84 5.63 -12.62 -8.67
CA GLY A 84 4.25 -12.24 -8.34
C GLY A 84 4.00 -10.73 -8.42
N GLY A 85 3.37 -10.27 -9.51
CA GLY A 85 2.60 -9.02 -9.50
C GLY A 85 1.39 -9.14 -8.56
N TYR A 86 0.29 -8.42 -8.80
CA TYR A 86 -1.05 -8.51 -8.16
C TYR A 86 -1.19 -9.04 -6.70
N ARG A 87 -0.80 -10.29 -6.39
CA ARG A 87 -0.61 -10.83 -5.00
C ARG A 87 0.16 -9.87 -4.09
N SER A 88 1.05 -9.10 -4.66
CA SER A 88 1.99 -8.26 -3.95
C SER A 88 1.39 -6.88 -3.57
N LYS A 89 0.57 -6.26 -4.44
CA LYS A 89 -0.30 -5.13 -4.07
C LYS A 89 -1.27 -5.51 -2.95
N ARG A 90 -1.78 -6.74 -2.99
CA ARG A 90 -2.64 -7.26 -1.93
C ARG A 90 -1.91 -7.42 -0.60
N ARG A 91 -0.66 -7.90 -0.61
CA ARG A 91 0.18 -7.97 0.61
C ARG A 91 0.44 -6.59 1.21
N TRP A 92 0.60 -5.54 0.40
CA TRP A 92 0.71 -4.16 0.91
C TRP A 92 -0.56 -3.66 1.56
N LEU A 93 -1.73 -3.94 0.98
CA LEU A 93 -3.00 -3.56 1.61
C LEU A 93 -3.25 -4.31 2.93
N ALA A 94 -2.78 -5.55 3.04
CA ALA A 94 -2.87 -6.33 4.28
C ALA A 94 -1.83 -5.90 5.34
N ALA A 95 -0.61 -5.54 4.93
CA ALA A 95 0.51 -5.26 5.83
C ALA A 95 0.85 -3.76 6.03
N GLY A 96 0.28 -2.88 5.21
CA GLY A 96 0.64 -1.47 5.11
C GLY A 96 -0.40 -0.54 5.71
N SER A 97 0.07 0.30 6.64
CA SER A 97 -0.61 1.41 7.33
C SER A 97 -1.89 1.06 8.11
N ALA A 98 -2.11 1.80 9.20
CA ALA A 98 -3.39 1.79 9.89
C ALA A 98 -4.47 2.31 8.92
N PRO A 99 -5.65 1.67 8.83
CA PRO A 99 -6.74 2.17 8.00
C PRO A 99 -7.12 3.60 8.39
N ALA A 100 -7.31 4.48 7.41
CA ALA A 100 -7.72 5.87 7.63
C ALA A 100 -9.15 5.97 8.20
N GLY A 101 -9.98 4.96 7.92
CA GLY A 101 -11.31 4.82 8.47
C GLY A 101 -11.89 3.42 8.29
N LYS A 102 -13.16 3.28 8.64
CA LYS A 102 -13.92 2.03 8.59
C LYS A 102 -15.21 2.22 7.81
N ILE A 103 -15.57 1.22 7.02
CA ILE A 103 -16.87 1.12 6.35
C ILE A 103 -17.59 -0.10 6.93
N ARG A 104 -18.72 0.10 7.60
CA ARG A 104 -19.58 -1.00 8.05
C ARG A 104 -20.48 -1.43 6.92
N VAL A 105 -20.63 -2.74 6.76
CA VAL A 105 -21.43 -3.35 5.70
C VAL A 105 -22.49 -4.27 6.27
N ASP A 106 -23.54 -4.53 5.48
CA ASP A 106 -24.55 -5.51 5.86
C ASP A 106 -24.01 -6.95 5.83
N SER A 107 -24.82 -7.90 6.32
CA SER A 107 -24.43 -9.31 6.42
C SER A 107 -24.24 -9.98 5.05
N GLY A 108 -24.94 -9.53 4.01
CA GLY A 108 -24.83 -10.02 2.64
C GLY A 108 -23.51 -9.60 2.00
N ALA A 109 -23.19 -8.31 2.08
CA ALA A 109 -21.92 -7.74 1.65
C ALA A 109 -20.74 -8.36 2.43
N ALA A 110 -20.83 -8.46 3.77
CA ALA A 110 -19.80 -9.10 4.58
C ALA A 110 -19.52 -10.55 4.13
N ARG A 111 -20.57 -11.35 3.91
CA ARG A 111 -20.45 -12.74 3.46
C ARG A 111 -19.78 -12.84 2.09
N VAL A 112 -20.16 -11.99 1.14
CA VAL A 112 -19.63 -12.01 -0.21
C VAL A 112 -18.18 -11.54 -0.25
N LEU A 113 -17.86 -10.47 0.48
CA LEU A 113 -16.50 -9.94 0.58
C LEU A 113 -15.54 -10.93 1.25
N SER A 114 -16.00 -11.63 2.29
CA SER A 114 -15.20 -12.64 3.01
C SER A 114 -14.84 -13.86 2.14
N ARG A 115 -15.60 -14.11 1.06
CA ARG A 115 -15.27 -15.16 0.06
C ARG A 115 -14.29 -14.66 -1.01
N GLY A 116 -14.07 -13.35 -1.09
CA GLY A 116 -13.20 -12.70 -2.06
C GLY A 116 -13.78 -12.60 -3.48
N GLY A 117 -13.06 -11.87 -4.34
CA GLY A 117 -13.33 -11.80 -5.78
C GLY A 117 -14.49 -10.88 -6.21
N ARG A 118 -15.11 -10.19 -5.26
CA ARG A 118 -16.22 -9.26 -5.46
C ARG A 118 -15.87 -7.87 -4.92
N SER A 119 -16.51 -6.86 -5.50
CA SER A 119 -16.33 -5.46 -5.13
C SER A 119 -17.34 -5.07 -4.06
N LEU A 120 -17.02 -4.04 -3.27
CA LEU A 120 -17.98 -3.41 -2.37
C LEU A 120 -18.80 -2.40 -3.17
N LEU A 121 -20.11 -2.66 -3.30
CA LEU A 121 -21.07 -1.75 -3.90
C LEU A 121 -21.70 -0.85 -2.83
N PRO A 122 -22.22 0.34 -3.19
CA PRO A 122 -22.85 1.24 -2.23
C PRO A 122 -24.05 0.60 -1.50
N SER A 123 -24.79 -0.26 -2.18
CA SER A 123 -25.95 -0.98 -1.64
C SER A 123 -25.61 -1.83 -0.42
N GLY A 124 -24.35 -2.26 -0.28
CA GLY A 124 -23.88 -3.06 0.85
C GLY A 124 -23.33 -2.23 2.01
N VAL A 125 -23.25 -0.91 1.89
CA VAL A 125 -22.69 0.00 2.91
C VAL A 125 -23.79 0.44 3.87
N VAL A 126 -23.51 0.33 5.17
CA VAL A 126 -24.43 0.69 6.26
C VAL A 126 -24.01 2.01 6.89
N THR A 127 -22.75 2.13 7.34
CA THR A 127 -22.21 3.37 7.91
C THR A 127 -20.73 3.53 7.61
N VAL A 128 -20.23 4.75 7.80
CA VAL A 128 -18.83 5.13 7.62
C VAL A 128 -18.32 5.75 8.93
N GLU A 129 -17.11 5.38 9.36
CA GLU A 129 -16.44 5.90 10.54
C GLU A 129 -15.02 6.40 10.18
N GLY A 130 -14.61 7.53 10.74
CA GLY A 130 -13.31 8.15 10.43
C GLY A 130 -13.39 9.17 9.29
N ARG A 131 -12.22 9.65 8.83
CA ARG A 131 -12.10 10.57 7.70
C ARG A 131 -11.10 10.02 6.71
N PHE A 132 -11.47 9.99 5.44
CA PHE A 132 -10.63 9.45 4.38
C PHE A 132 -11.00 10.05 3.04
N GLU A 133 -10.02 10.12 2.15
CA GLU A 133 -10.18 10.58 0.78
C GLU A 133 -10.11 9.40 -0.20
N ARG A 134 -10.52 9.66 -1.43
CA ARG A 134 -10.31 8.70 -2.53
C ARG A 134 -8.83 8.31 -2.60
N GLY A 135 -8.57 7.01 -2.64
CA GLY A 135 -7.22 6.45 -2.68
C GLY A 135 -6.70 5.97 -1.33
N ASP A 136 -7.37 6.34 -0.23
CA ASP A 136 -6.99 5.87 1.11
C ASP A 136 -7.37 4.41 1.34
N VAL A 137 -6.63 3.78 2.25
CA VAL A 137 -6.91 2.42 2.73
C VAL A 137 -7.92 2.49 3.87
N VAL A 138 -9.02 1.76 3.71
CA VAL A 138 -10.08 1.64 4.72
C VAL A 138 -10.32 0.18 5.10
N ALA A 139 -10.72 -0.03 6.35
CA ALA A 139 -11.18 -1.31 6.85
C ALA A 139 -12.66 -1.51 6.52
N VAL A 140 -13.04 -2.70 6.07
CA VAL A 140 -14.45 -3.07 5.89
C VAL A 140 -14.84 -4.02 7.00
N VAL A 141 -15.88 -3.64 7.75
CA VAL A 141 -16.24 -4.26 9.01
C VAL A 141 -17.64 -4.86 8.91
N ALA A 142 -17.76 -6.13 9.30
CA ALA A 142 -19.03 -6.84 9.38
C ALA A 142 -19.92 -6.29 10.51
N PRO A 143 -21.24 -6.60 10.53
CA PRO A 143 -22.14 -6.15 11.58
C PRO A 143 -21.65 -6.48 13.01
N GLU A 144 -20.96 -7.60 13.18
CA GLU A 144 -20.41 -8.07 14.45
C GLU A 144 -19.14 -7.31 14.88
N GLY A 145 -18.69 -6.32 14.10
CA GLY A 145 -17.51 -5.51 14.40
C GLY A 145 -16.18 -6.13 13.94
N LYS A 146 -16.22 -7.31 13.29
CA LYS A 146 -15.03 -7.97 12.75
C LYS A 146 -14.64 -7.35 11.41
N GLU A 147 -13.36 -7.00 11.26
CA GLU A 147 -12.78 -6.62 9.98
C GLU A 147 -12.72 -7.85 9.04
N VAL A 148 -13.32 -7.74 7.85
CA VAL A 148 -13.40 -8.85 6.88
C VAL A 148 -12.47 -8.63 5.68
N VAL A 149 -12.30 -7.39 5.24
CA VAL A 149 -11.39 -7.00 4.16
C VAL A 149 -10.82 -5.60 4.40
N ARG A 150 -9.65 -5.33 3.82
CA ARG A 150 -9.12 -3.97 3.60
C ARG A 150 -9.16 -3.62 2.13
N GLY A 151 -9.30 -2.34 1.83
CA GLY A 151 -9.11 -1.90 0.46
C GLY A 151 -8.96 -0.41 0.23
N ILE A 152 -8.65 -0.06 -1.02
CA ILE A 152 -8.49 1.33 -1.47
C ILE A 152 -9.83 1.86 -1.93
N VAL A 153 -10.32 2.89 -1.25
CA VAL A 153 -11.63 3.48 -1.52
C VAL A 153 -11.62 4.39 -2.75
N ASN A 154 -12.70 4.36 -3.52
CA ASN A 154 -12.88 5.17 -4.73
C ASN A 154 -13.51 6.55 -4.48
N PHE A 155 -13.92 6.82 -3.25
CA PHE A 155 -14.71 7.97 -2.82
C PHE A 155 -14.23 8.45 -1.44
N SER A 156 -14.45 9.72 -1.11
CA SER A 156 -14.20 10.23 0.25
C SER A 156 -15.25 9.73 1.25
N ASP A 157 -15.01 9.92 2.55
CA ASP A 157 -15.94 9.51 3.61
C ASP A 157 -17.35 10.10 3.44
N TRP A 158 -17.44 11.40 3.10
CA TRP A 158 -18.71 12.09 2.90
C TRP A 158 -19.45 11.58 1.66
N GLU A 159 -18.73 11.23 0.58
CA GLU A 159 -19.32 10.66 -0.63
C GLU A 159 -19.87 9.27 -0.35
N VAL A 160 -19.09 8.40 0.32
CA VAL A 160 -19.53 7.06 0.71
C VAL A 160 -20.76 7.13 1.61
N ALA A 161 -20.79 8.03 2.58
CA ALA A 161 -21.94 8.24 3.45
C ALA A 161 -23.20 8.66 2.66
N ARG A 162 -23.03 9.48 1.62
CA ARG A 162 -24.14 9.97 0.78
C ARG A 162 -24.72 8.90 -0.16
N ILE A 163 -23.90 7.96 -0.62
CA ILE A 163 -24.32 6.86 -1.50
C ILE A 163 -24.58 5.55 -0.75
N ALA A 164 -24.44 5.52 0.58
CA ALA A 164 -24.67 4.33 1.39
C ALA A 164 -26.10 3.79 1.21
N GLY A 165 -26.21 2.48 0.98
CA GLY A 165 -27.48 1.80 0.74
C GLY A 165 -28.11 2.07 -0.64
N ARG A 166 -27.45 2.83 -1.53
CA ARG A 166 -27.98 3.21 -2.85
C ARG A 166 -27.58 2.23 -3.93
N HIS A 167 -28.34 2.23 -5.02
CA HIS A 167 -27.95 1.51 -6.22
C HIS A 167 -26.91 2.28 -7.02
N THR A 168 -26.05 1.56 -7.74
CA THR A 168 -24.96 2.13 -8.54
C THR A 168 -25.42 3.21 -9.53
N HIS A 169 -26.59 3.05 -10.14
CA HIS A 169 -27.13 4.04 -11.09
C HIS A 169 -27.52 5.38 -10.44
N GLU A 170 -27.68 5.42 -9.11
CA GLU A 170 -28.00 6.64 -8.36
C GLU A 170 -26.75 7.46 -8.00
N ILE A 171 -25.54 6.90 -8.16
CA ILE A 171 -24.29 7.58 -7.76
C ILE A 171 -24.12 8.91 -8.50
N GLU A 172 -24.34 8.92 -9.81
CA GLU A 172 -24.18 10.12 -10.64
C GLU A 172 -25.18 11.21 -10.24
N LEU A 173 -26.42 10.82 -9.95
CA LEU A 173 -27.45 11.74 -9.46
C LEU A 173 -27.09 12.34 -8.10
N LEU A 174 -26.55 11.53 -7.18
CA LEU A 174 -26.26 11.95 -5.82
C LEU A 174 -24.98 12.79 -5.69
N LEU A 175 -23.98 12.50 -6.52
CA LEU A 175 -22.65 13.15 -6.46
C LEU A 175 -22.42 14.18 -7.58
N GLY A 176 -23.32 14.27 -8.57
CA GLY A 176 -23.22 15.22 -9.68
C GLY A 176 -22.08 14.92 -10.66
N ARG A 177 -21.51 13.70 -10.62
CA ARG A 177 -20.42 13.27 -11.50
C ARG A 177 -20.51 11.78 -11.78
N ARG A 178 -20.20 11.41 -13.03
CA ARG A 178 -19.99 10.02 -13.43
C ARG A 178 -18.59 9.58 -13.02
N GLY A 179 -18.48 8.42 -12.40
CA GLY A 179 -17.22 7.95 -11.84
C GLY A 179 -17.19 6.43 -11.69
N TYR A 180 -16.99 5.97 -10.47
CA TYR A 180 -16.89 4.54 -10.15
C TYR A 180 -18.26 3.95 -9.83
N ASP A 181 -18.46 2.70 -10.22
CA ASP A 181 -19.66 1.93 -9.88
C ASP A 181 -19.58 1.26 -8.49
N GLU A 182 -18.36 1.17 -7.97
CA GLU A 182 -17.97 0.38 -6.80
C GLU A 182 -17.31 1.30 -5.77
N VAL A 183 -17.70 1.19 -4.51
CA VAL A 183 -17.05 1.91 -3.39
C VAL A 183 -15.60 1.45 -3.24
N ILE A 184 -15.38 0.14 -3.33
CA ILE A 184 -14.05 -0.47 -3.38
C ILE A 184 -14.05 -1.58 -4.42
N SER A 185 -13.16 -1.51 -5.40
CA SER A 185 -13.06 -2.55 -6.41
C SER A 185 -12.47 -3.84 -5.88
N ARG A 186 -12.91 -4.99 -6.41
CA ARG A 186 -12.34 -6.33 -6.10
C ARG A 186 -10.82 -6.40 -6.26
N ASN A 187 -10.27 -5.59 -7.17
CA ASN A 187 -8.83 -5.51 -7.45
C ASN A 187 -8.05 -4.72 -6.40
N ASN A 188 -8.77 -3.95 -5.59
CA ASN A 188 -8.27 -3.14 -4.50
C ASN A 188 -8.72 -3.68 -3.13
N LEU A 189 -9.25 -4.91 -3.07
CA LEU A 189 -9.67 -5.57 -1.84
C LEU A 189 -8.76 -6.74 -1.48
N VAL A 190 -8.56 -6.93 -0.17
CA VAL A 190 -7.78 -8.01 0.42
C VAL A 190 -8.44 -8.53 1.67
N LEU A 191 -8.49 -9.86 1.82
CA LEU A 191 -8.98 -10.54 3.02
C LEU A 191 -8.00 -10.31 4.17
N VAL A 192 -8.57 -10.11 5.37
CA VAL A 192 -7.84 -10.02 6.64
C VAL A 192 -7.84 -11.37 7.34
#